data_AF-A0A6G0VHR8-F1
#
_entry.id   AF-A0A6G0VHR8-F1
#
_cell.length_a   1.000
_cell.length_b   1.000
_cell.length_c   1.000
_cell.angle_alpha   90.00
_cell.angle_beta   90.00
_cell.angle_gamma   90.00
#
_symmetry.space_group_name_H-M   'P 1'
#
loop_
_entity.id
_entity.type
_entity.pdbx_description
1 polymer ?
#
loop_
_entity_poly.entity_id
_entity_poly.type
_entity_poly.pdbx_seq_one_letter_code
_entity_poly.pdbx_strand_id
1 'polypeptide(L)'
;MGYTIRLYTVGSKVKKLMATFERKTNYLIHYRNLQQAMENGLIVEKVHRVVQFDQSPWLAEYISLNTEMRKNATNDFEREFFKLMNNSVFGMLTKYT
;
A
#
# COMPACT_ATOMS: atom_id res chain seq x y z
N MET A 1 4.39 -13.60 -0.42
CA MET A 1 3.38 -14.08 0.56
C MET A 1 3.37 -13.17 1.79
N GLY A 2 2.76 -11.99 1.67
CA GLY A 2 2.55 -11.08 2.81
C GLY A 2 1.29 -11.46 3.58
N TYR A 3 1.43 -11.92 4.82
CA TYR A 3 0.30 -12.27 5.67
C TYR A 3 -0.47 -11.02 6.11
N THR A 4 -1.43 -10.62 5.29
CA THR A 4 -2.47 -9.67 5.69
C THR A 4 -3.40 -10.41 6.65
N ILE A 5 -3.48 -9.97 7.92
CA ILE A 5 -4.41 -10.57 8.90
C ILE A 5 -5.82 -10.20 8.47
N ARG A 6 -6.44 -11.08 7.68
CA ARG A 6 -7.85 -11.04 7.38
C ARG A 6 -8.56 -12.01 8.32
N LEU A 7 -9.42 -11.48 9.17
CA LEU A 7 -10.18 -12.24 10.15
C LEU A 7 -11.57 -12.57 9.58
N TYR A 8 -12.19 -13.63 10.10
CA TYR A 8 -13.57 -13.93 9.81
C TYR A 8 -14.47 -13.04 10.67
N THR A 9 -15.47 -12.40 10.08
CA THR A 9 -16.50 -11.71 10.87
C THR A 9 -17.50 -12.75 11.37
N VAL A 10 -18.13 -12.49 12.53
CA VAL A 10 -19.26 -13.31 13.01
C VAL A 10 -20.30 -13.38 11.89
N GLY A 11 -20.59 -14.61 11.41
CA GLY A 11 -21.54 -14.87 10.33
C GLY A 11 -21.01 -14.77 8.88
N SER A 12 -19.72 -14.47 8.64
CA SER A 12 -19.15 -14.45 7.28
C SER A 12 -18.02 -15.45 7.10
N LYS A 13 -18.10 -16.24 6.02
CA LYS A 13 -17.04 -17.16 5.57
C LYS A 13 -15.92 -16.46 4.79
N VAL A 14 -15.99 -15.13 4.64
CA VAL A 14 -15.00 -14.35 3.90
C VAL A 14 -14.09 -13.63 4.87
N LYS A 15 -12.78 -13.81 4.64
CA LYS A 15 -11.70 -13.11 5.32
C LYS A 15 -11.75 -11.61 5.00
N LYS A 16 -12.04 -10.77 6.00
CA LYS A 16 -12.13 -9.30 5.86
C LYS A 16 -10.97 -8.61 6.59
N LEU A 17 -10.60 -7.45 6.08
CA LEU A 17 -9.73 -6.51 6.80
C LEU A 17 -10.53 -5.92 7.95
N MET A 18 -10.03 -6.08 9.17
CA MET A 18 -10.67 -5.55 10.36
C MET A 18 -9.67 -4.72 11.17
N ALA A 19 -10.12 -3.56 11.63
CA ALA A 19 -9.42 -2.74 12.61
C ALA A 19 -9.69 -3.33 14.00
N THR A 20 -8.94 -4.37 14.37
CA THR A 20 -9.00 -4.96 15.71
C THR A 20 -7.77 -4.58 16.53
N PHE A 21 -8.00 -4.29 17.81
CA PHE A 21 -6.94 -4.12 18.83
C PHE A 21 -6.45 -5.47 19.39
N GLU A 22 -6.85 -6.58 18.76
CA GLU A 22 -6.36 -7.89 19.13
C GLU A 22 -4.86 -8.00 18.92
N ARG A 23 -4.22 -8.77 19.80
CA ARG A 23 -2.79 -9.04 19.76
C ARG A 23 -2.43 -9.73 18.43
N LYS A 24 -1.62 -9.04 17.61
CA LYS A 24 -1.14 -9.57 16.33
C LYS A 24 0.18 -10.31 16.54
N THR A 25 0.23 -11.60 16.26
CA THR A 25 1.44 -12.41 16.29
C THR A 25 1.93 -12.70 14.87
N ASN A 26 3.25 -12.79 14.67
CA ASN A 26 3.89 -13.03 13.37
C ASN A 26 3.41 -12.07 12.24
N TYR A 27 3.08 -10.82 12.58
CA TYR A 27 2.60 -9.83 11.63
C TYR A 27 3.76 -9.22 10.83
N LEU A 28 3.60 -9.17 9.50
CA LEU A 28 4.54 -8.50 8.61
C LEU A 28 4.06 -7.06 8.40
N ILE A 29 4.91 -6.10 8.76
CA ILE A 29 4.64 -4.67 8.64
C ILE A 29 5.82 -3.96 7.98
N HIS A 30 5.54 -2.97 7.14
CA HIS A 30 6.57 -2.11 6.58
C HIS A 30 7.15 -1.19 7.66
N TYR A 31 8.45 -0.93 7.64
CA TYR A 31 9.14 -0.21 8.72
C TYR A 31 8.53 1.17 9.04
N ARG A 32 8.13 1.95 8.02
CA ARG A 32 7.48 3.26 8.22
C ARG A 32 6.17 3.16 9.02
N ASN A 33 5.37 2.14 8.73
CA ASN A 33 4.11 1.93 9.43
C ASN A 33 4.37 1.44 10.87
N LEU A 34 5.44 0.66 11.08
CA LEU A 34 5.85 0.25 12.42
C LEU A 34 6.33 1.44 13.25
N GLN A 35 7.15 2.33 12.68
CA GLN A 35 7.58 3.56 13.35
C GLN A 35 6.38 4.41 13.77
N GLN A 36 5.45 4.67 12.85
CA GLN A 36 4.22 5.38 13.18
C GLN A 36 3.40 4.67 14.26
N ALA A 37 3.29 3.33 14.22
CA ALA A 37 2.56 2.59 15.25
C ALA A 37 3.23 2.70 16.63
N MET A 38 4.56 2.67 16.68
CA MET A 38 5.33 2.83 17.92
C MET A 38 5.15 4.24 18.51
N GLU A 39 5.14 5.28 17.67
CA GLU A 39 4.82 6.66 18.10
C GLU A 39 3.42 6.77 18.71
N ASN A 40 2.47 5.96 18.21
CA ASN A 40 1.11 5.86 18.76
C ASN A 40 0.98 4.90 19.96
N GLY A 41 2.10 4.42 20.53
CA GLY A 41 2.12 3.60 21.74
C GLY A 41 2.12 2.08 21.51
N LEU A 42 2.35 1.60 20.29
CA LEU A 42 2.55 0.16 20.04
C LEU A 42 3.89 -0.31 20.63
N ILE A 43 3.83 -1.27 21.55
CA ILE A 43 5.02 -1.90 22.14
C ILE A 43 5.34 -3.19 21.37
N VAL A 44 6.55 -3.27 20.80
CA VAL A 44 7.03 -4.46 20.09
C VAL A 44 7.66 -5.43 21.08
N GLU A 45 7.12 -6.64 21.17
CA GLU A 45 7.65 -7.67 22.07
C GLU A 45 8.81 -8.47 21.47
N LYS A 46 8.68 -8.92 20.21
CA LYS A 46 9.68 -9.77 19.57
C LYS A 46 9.68 -9.58 18.05
N VAL A 47 10.88 -9.45 17.48
CA VAL A 47 11.09 -9.43 16.02
C VAL A 47 11.46 -10.84 15.58
N HIS A 48 10.66 -11.42 14.67
CA HIS A 48 10.88 -12.79 14.18
C HIS A 48 11.65 -12.86 12.87
N ARG A 49 11.40 -11.90 11.96
CA ARG A 49 11.94 -11.88 10.60
C ARG A 49 12.10 -10.43 10.14
N VAL A 50 13.16 -10.15 9.40
CA VAL A 50 13.42 -8.85 8.77
C VAL A 50 13.65 -9.08 7.29
N VAL A 51 13.04 -8.25 6.44
CA VAL A 51 13.28 -8.23 5.00
C VAL A 51 13.89 -6.89 4.68
N GLN A 52 15.13 -6.89 4.18
CA GLN A 52 15.82 -5.70 3.71
C GLN A 52 15.75 -5.64 2.19
N PHE A 53 15.56 -4.43 1.66
CA PHE A 53 15.48 -4.17 0.24
C PHE A 53 15.84 -2.71 -0.01
N ASP A 54 16.43 -2.46 -1.19
CA ASP A 54 16.71 -1.10 -1.63
C ASP A 54 15.48 -0.50 -2.32
N GLN A 55 15.22 0.77 -2.06
CA GLN A 55 14.11 1.51 -2.64
C GLN A 55 14.67 2.60 -3.55
N SER A 56 14.17 2.67 -4.78
CA SER A 56 14.48 3.75 -5.72
C SER A 56 13.20 4.39 -6.26
N PRO A 57 13.21 5.69 -6.59
CA PRO A 57 12.07 6.39 -7.16
C PRO A 57 11.93 6.12 -8.68
N TRP A 58 11.99 4.87 -9.11
CA TRP A 58 12.05 4.49 -10.52
C TRP A 58 10.82 4.91 -11.34
N LEU A 59 9.66 5.09 -10.70
CA LEU A 59 8.42 5.53 -11.35
C LEU A 59 8.24 7.07 -11.33
N ALA A 60 9.14 7.81 -10.68
CA ALA A 60 8.98 9.24 -10.47
C ALA A 60 8.97 10.04 -11.79
N GLU A 61 9.85 9.70 -12.73
CA GLU A 61 9.90 10.36 -14.03
C GLU A 61 8.60 10.15 -14.83
N TYR A 62 8.08 8.92 -14.84
CA TYR A 62 6.81 8.59 -15.48
C TYR A 62 5.62 9.33 -14.87
N ILE A 63 5.53 9.39 -13.54
CA ILE A 63 4.46 10.13 -12.84
C ILE A 63 4.57 11.62 -13.15
N SER A 64 5.78 12.16 -13.18
CA SER A 64 6.03 13.58 -13.47
C SER A 64 5.57 13.91 -14.89
N LEU A 65 5.96 13.10 -15.88
CA LEU A 65 5.53 13.24 -17.26
C LEU A 65 4.01 13.23 -17.39
N ASN A 66 3.32 12.24 -16.81
CA ASN A 66 1.86 12.17 -16.87
C ASN A 66 1.19 13.35 -16.16
N THR A 67 1.82 13.89 -15.11
CA THR A 67 1.30 15.06 -14.38
C THR A 67 1.41 16.32 -15.23
N GLU A 68 2.53 16.50 -15.93
CA GLU A 68 2.72 17.61 -16.88
C GLU A 68 1.76 17.51 -18.07
N MET A 69 1.63 16.32 -18.66
CA MET A 69 0.70 16.07 -19.75
C MET A 69 -0.76 16.31 -19.32
N ARG A 70 -1.13 15.91 -18.10
CA ARG A 70 -2.44 16.20 -17.52
C ARG A 70 -2.68 17.70 -17.29
N LYS A 71 -1.64 18.46 -16.93
CA LYS A 71 -1.71 19.92 -16.76
C LYS A 71 -1.90 20.64 -18.09
N ASN A 72 -1.25 20.14 -19.15
CA ASN A 72 -1.29 20.72 -20.50
C ASN A 72 -2.51 20.28 -21.33
N ALA A 73 -3.22 19.23 -20.89
CA ALA A 73 -4.43 18.73 -21.54
C ALA A 73 -5.52 19.82 -21.64
N THR A 74 -5.99 20.06 -22.86
CA THR A 74 -7.05 21.04 -23.16
C THR A 74 -8.43 20.41 -23.08
N ASN A 75 -8.53 19.08 -23.25
CA ASN A 75 -9.76 18.34 -23.23
C ASN A 75 -9.88 17.45 -21.97
N ASP A 76 -11.10 17.27 -21.48
CA ASP A 76 -11.37 16.45 -20.30
C ASP A 76 -11.08 14.97 -20.54
N PHE A 77 -11.21 14.50 -21.79
CA PHE A 77 -10.80 13.15 -22.17
C PHE A 77 -9.31 12.89 -21.92
N GLU A 78 -8.44 13.79 -22.40
CA GLU A 78 -6.98 13.67 -22.24
C GLU A 78 -6.59 13.77 -20.76
N ARG A 79 -7.24 14.67 -20.01
CA ARG A 79 -7.02 14.83 -18.58
C ARG A 79 -7.32 13.56 -17.80
N GLU A 80 -8.43 12.89 -18.11
CA GLU A 80 -8.79 11.60 -17.49
C GLU A 80 -7.91 10.45 -17.99
N PHE A 81 -7.44 10.49 -19.24
CA PHE A 81 -6.48 9.52 -19.77
C PHE A 81 -5.16 9.51 -18.98
N PHE A 82 -4.51 10.66 -18.78
CA PHE A 82 -3.23 10.72 -18.03
C PHE A 82 -3.39 10.37 -16.55
N LYS A 83 -4.55 10.68 -15.97
CA LYS A 83 -4.90 10.22 -14.62
C LYS A 83 -5.05 8.70 -14.56
N LEU A 84 -5.72 8.11 -15.54
CA LEU A 84 -5.90 6.66 -15.64
C LEU A 84 -4.56 5.95 -15.78
N MET A 85 -3.61 6.50 -16.55
CA MET A 85 -2.27 5.92 -16.70
C MET A 85 -1.55 5.74 -15.37
N ASN A 86 -1.51 6.79 -14.53
CA ASN A 86 -0.93 6.70 -13.20
C ASN A 86 -1.66 5.69 -12.29
N ASN A 87 -3.00 5.69 -12.31
CA ASN A 87 -3.80 4.77 -11.49
C ASN A 87 -3.65 3.30 -11.93
N SER A 88 -3.48 3.06 -13.23
CA SER A 88 -3.37 1.72 -13.80
C SER A 88 -2.06 1.05 -13.39
N VAL A 89 -0.95 1.78 -13.40
CA VAL A 89 0.34 1.27 -12.91
C VAL A 89 0.26 0.87 -11.44
N PHE A 90 -0.38 1.70 -10.61
CA PHE A 90 -0.60 1.37 -9.20
C PHE A 90 -1.47 0.11 -9.02
N GLY A 91 -2.57 0.01 -9.78
CA GLY A 91 -3.47 -1.15 -9.76
C GLY A 91 -2.78 -2.45 -10.20
N MET A 92 -1.88 -2.38 -11.16
CA MET A 92 -1.07 -3.52 -11.61
C MET A 92 -0.14 -3.99 -10.48
N LEU A 93 0.65 -3.09 -9.89
CA LEU A 93 1.60 -3.45 -8.84
C LEU A 93 0.92 -4.08 -7.61
N THR A 94 -0.26 -3.58 -7.25
CA THR A 94 -1.01 -4.08 -6.08
C THR A 94 -1.74 -5.39 -6.32
N LYS A 95 -2.12 -5.72 -7.56
CA LYS A 95 -2.83 -6.98 -7.88
C LYS A 95 -1.90 -8.19 -8.03
N TYR A 96 -0.64 -7.97 -8.42
CA TYR A 96 0.33 -9.05 -8.67
C TYR A 96 1.30 -9.30 -7.50
N THR A 97 1.09 -8.65 -6.34
CA THR A 97 1.87 -8.85 -5.10
C THR A 97 1.08 -9.64 -4.06
#